data_AF-A0A1G1P0K4-F1
#
_entry.id   AF-A0A1G1P0K4-F1
#
_cell.length_a   1.000
_cell.length_b   1.000
_cell.length_c   1.000
_cell.angle_alpha   90.00
_cell.angle_beta   90.00
_cell.angle_gamma   90.00
#
_symmetry.space_group_name_H-M   'P 1'
#
loop_
_entity.id
_entity.type
_entity.pdbx_description
1 polymer ?
#
loop_
_entity_poly.entity_id
_entity_poly.type
_entity_poly.pdbx_seq_one_letter_code
_entity_poly.pdbx_strand_id
1 'polypeptide(L)'
;MKRLAIAVSIMAIIAVSINAYCAEPKKFNVYTEKGAKDNRFYPSGWMGDYGDIKLDVGCKEKPHSGATCIKITYTADQKQGAGWAGMYWQNPPNNWGAEPGGFDLTGATRLVFWARGAKGGEKIAEFKVGGITGEFADSGSASIGSVILPPEWNQYSIDLGKMNLSHISGGFCWAASAQDNPDGFTIYLDDIYYEKAQ
;
A
#
# COMPACT_ATOMS: atom_id res chain seq x y z
N MET A 1 61.03 58.51 -11.90
CA MET A 1 60.48 57.23 -12.40
C MET A 1 60.65 56.15 -11.34
N LYS A 2 59.60 55.83 -10.57
CA LYS A 2 59.54 54.63 -9.71
C LYS A 2 58.17 54.00 -9.91
N ARG A 3 58.14 52.78 -10.43
CA ARG A 3 56.92 52.01 -10.73
C ARG A 3 56.44 51.35 -9.45
N LEU A 4 55.18 51.55 -9.08
CA LEU A 4 54.51 50.84 -7.99
C LEU A 4 53.64 49.75 -8.64
N ALA A 5 53.96 48.48 -8.37
CA ALA A 5 53.14 47.34 -8.79
C ALA A 5 52.16 47.01 -7.66
N ILE A 6 50.86 47.03 -7.96
CA ILE A 6 49.80 46.57 -7.05
C ILE A 6 49.54 45.11 -7.40
N ALA A 7 49.85 44.21 -6.47
CA ALA A 7 49.48 42.80 -6.56
C ALA A 7 48.01 42.63 -6.15
N VAL A 8 47.18 42.12 -7.06
CA VAL A 8 45.80 41.73 -6.78
C VAL A 8 45.80 40.24 -6.42
N SER A 9 45.59 39.92 -5.14
CA SER A 9 45.36 38.54 -4.69
C SER A 9 43.93 38.12 -5.01
N ILE A 10 43.78 37.15 -5.91
CA ILE A 10 42.50 36.49 -6.21
C ILE A 10 42.32 35.36 -5.20
N MET A 11 41.36 35.52 -4.28
CA MET A 11 40.96 34.47 -3.35
C MET A 11 39.85 33.65 -4.01
N ALA A 12 40.17 32.42 -4.44
CA ALA A 12 39.19 31.50 -5.00
C ALA A 12 38.36 30.89 -3.87
N ILE A 13 37.05 31.18 -3.86
CA ILE A 13 36.08 30.55 -2.96
C ILE A 13 35.63 29.25 -3.63
N ILE A 14 36.05 28.11 -3.10
CA ILE A 14 35.55 26.79 -3.51
C ILE A 14 34.29 26.50 -2.69
N ALA A 15 33.13 26.60 -3.33
CA ALA A 15 31.88 26.12 -2.74
C ALA A 15 31.84 24.59 -2.85
N VAL A 16 31.97 23.89 -1.72
CA VAL A 16 31.74 22.45 -1.64
C VAL A 16 30.24 22.22 -1.44
N SER A 17 29.57 21.73 -2.47
CA SER A 17 28.18 21.26 -2.38
C SER A 17 28.14 19.90 -1.68
N ILE A 18 27.62 19.87 -0.46
CA ILE A 18 27.36 18.62 0.27
C ILE A 18 26.04 18.05 -0.29
N ASN A 19 26.14 17.10 -1.22
CA ASN A 19 24.98 16.28 -1.58
C ASN A 19 24.71 15.32 -0.41
N ALA A 20 23.73 15.64 0.42
CA ALA A 20 23.14 14.66 1.31
C ALA A 20 22.40 13.64 0.43
N TYR A 21 23.05 12.52 0.14
CA TYR A 21 22.41 11.37 -0.51
C TYR A 21 21.52 10.70 0.54
N CYS A 22 20.28 11.18 0.71
CA CYS A 22 19.28 10.39 1.41
C CYS A 22 19.00 9.17 0.54
N ALA A 23 19.57 8.03 0.92
CA ALA A 23 19.36 6.80 0.19
C ALA A 23 17.87 6.40 0.29
N GLU A 24 17.28 6.04 -0.85
CA GLU A 24 15.87 5.64 -0.93
C GLU A 24 15.57 4.50 0.05
N PRO A 25 14.42 4.53 0.76
CA PRO A 25 14.04 3.47 1.67
C PRO A 25 13.85 2.15 0.91
N LYS A 26 14.24 1.03 1.54
CA LYS A 26 14.09 -0.30 0.93
C LYS A 26 12.61 -0.69 0.90
N LYS A 27 12.12 -1.07 -0.28
CA LYS A 27 10.71 -1.47 -0.48
C LYS A 27 10.54 -2.99 -0.42
N PHE A 28 9.45 -3.43 0.21
CA PHE A 28 8.94 -4.81 0.15
C PHE A 28 7.54 -4.78 -0.45
N ASN A 29 7.39 -5.31 -1.66
CA ASN A 29 6.24 -5.02 -2.51
C ASN A 29 5.08 -6.01 -2.30
N VAL A 30 3.88 -5.47 -2.14
CA VAL A 30 2.61 -6.21 -2.21
C VAL A 30 2.12 -6.21 -3.65
N TYR A 31 2.13 -5.06 -4.31
CA TYR A 31 1.76 -4.89 -5.71
C TYR A 31 2.59 -3.78 -6.36
N THR A 32 3.21 -4.07 -7.51
CA THR A 32 3.82 -3.09 -8.42
C THR A 32 3.17 -3.14 -9.80
N GLU A 33 3.07 -4.33 -10.39
CA GLU A 33 2.45 -4.56 -11.70
C GLU A 33 1.83 -5.96 -11.74
N LYS A 34 0.90 -6.19 -12.68
CA LYS A 34 0.44 -7.54 -13.00
C LYS A 34 1.62 -8.43 -13.42
N GLY A 35 1.84 -9.49 -12.66
CA GLY A 35 2.87 -10.50 -12.94
C GLY A 35 4.28 -10.08 -12.53
N ALA A 36 4.43 -8.97 -11.81
CA ALA A 36 5.72 -8.59 -11.24
C ALA A 36 6.22 -9.69 -10.29
N LYS A 37 7.49 -10.11 -10.49
CA LYS A 37 8.10 -11.22 -9.73
C LYS A 37 8.35 -10.89 -8.27
N ASP A 38 8.30 -9.61 -7.92
CA ASP A 38 8.54 -9.09 -6.59
C ASP A 38 7.25 -8.82 -5.81
N ASN A 39 6.06 -9.07 -6.37
CA ASN A 39 4.81 -9.11 -5.61
C ASN A 39 4.86 -10.29 -4.62
N ARG A 40 4.71 -10.00 -3.32
CA ARG A 40 4.92 -11.00 -2.26
C ARG A 40 3.64 -11.63 -1.71
N PHE A 41 2.50 -10.99 -1.89
CA PHE A 41 1.20 -11.45 -1.42
C PHE A 41 0.19 -11.59 -2.57
N TYR A 42 -0.85 -12.39 -2.34
CA TYR A 42 -1.86 -12.73 -3.35
C TYR A 42 -3.27 -12.37 -2.89
N PRO A 43 -4.07 -11.64 -3.71
CA PRO A 43 -5.45 -11.29 -3.36
C PRO A 43 -6.33 -12.53 -3.38
N SER A 44 -6.47 -13.15 -2.22
CA SER A 44 -7.10 -14.47 -2.07
C SER A 44 -7.92 -14.59 -0.78
N GLY A 45 -7.83 -13.62 0.13
CA GLY A 45 -8.60 -13.62 1.35
C GLY A 45 -9.93 -12.90 1.18
N TRP A 46 -10.86 -13.48 0.42
CA TRP A 46 -12.19 -12.92 0.19
C TRP A 46 -13.05 -12.97 1.47
N MET A 47 -13.72 -11.87 1.82
CA MET A 47 -14.48 -11.75 3.08
C MET A 47 -15.85 -11.11 2.89
N GLY A 48 -16.76 -11.40 3.81
CA GLY A 48 -18.10 -10.81 3.88
C GLY A 48 -18.93 -11.17 2.66
N ASP A 49 -19.57 -10.18 2.06
CA ASP A 49 -20.32 -10.29 0.81
C ASP A 49 -19.39 -10.45 -0.42
N TYR A 50 -18.50 -11.44 -0.39
CA TYR A 50 -17.49 -11.67 -1.42
C TYR A 50 -18.08 -11.90 -2.82
N GLY A 51 -19.33 -12.37 -2.93
CA GLY A 51 -20.04 -12.52 -4.21
C GLY A 51 -20.33 -11.18 -4.90
N ASP A 52 -20.14 -10.06 -4.20
CA ASP A 52 -20.30 -8.71 -4.74
C ASP A 52 -18.97 -8.12 -5.20
N ILE A 53 -17.85 -8.77 -4.90
CA ILE A 53 -16.52 -8.29 -5.28
C ILE A 53 -16.14 -8.83 -6.67
N LYS A 54 -15.65 -7.94 -7.54
CA LYS A 54 -14.89 -8.29 -8.74
C LYS A 54 -13.51 -7.68 -8.64
N LEU A 55 -12.49 -8.46 -8.99
CA LEU A 55 -11.10 -8.07 -8.95
C LEU A 55 -10.45 -8.18 -10.34
N ASP A 56 -9.80 -7.11 -10.77
CA ASP A 56 -8.87 -7.12 -11.90
C ASP A 56 -7.52 -6.53 -11.47
N VAL A 57 -6.51 -7.39 -11.30
CA VAL A 57 -5.15 -6.99 -10.89
C VAL A 57 -4.30 -6.46 -12.05
N GLY A 58 -4.83 -6.43 -13.28
CA GLY A 58 -4.14 -6.00 -14.49
C GLY A 58 -4.84 -4.88 -15.21
N CYS A 59 -5.59 -4.05 -14.49
CA CYS A 59 -6.37 -2.99 -15.07
C CYS A 59 -5.45 -1.93 -15.67
N LYS A 60 -5.68 -1.56 -16.93
CA LYS A 60 -4.90 -0.52 -17.64
C LYS A 60 -5.53 0.86 -17.57
N GLU A 61 -6.56 1.03 -16.74
CA GLU A 61 -7.35 2.25 -16.68
C GLU A 61 -6.66 3.29 -15.78
N LYS A 62 -5.84 4.15 -16.41
CA LYS A 62 -5.13 5.24 -15.73
C LYS A 62 -4.38 4.74 -14.47
N PRO A 63 -3.43 3.78 -14.61
CA PRO A 63 -2.61 3.36 -13.49
C PRO A 63 -1.85 4.57 -12.92
N HIS A 64 -1.50 4.51 -11.63
CA HIS A 64 -0.71 5.57 -11.00
C HIS A 64 0.72 5.52 -11.53
N SER A 65 1.30 4.32 -11.56
CA SER A 65 2.63 4.06 -12.11
C SER A 65 2.57 2.97 -13.18
N GLY A 66 3.55 2.98 -14.08
CA GLY A 66 3.75 1.90 -15.05
C GLY A 66 2.54 1.62 -15.96
N ALA A 67 2.16 0.34 -16.09
CA ALA A 67 1.24 -0.16 -17.12
C ALA A 67 -0.08 -0.72 -16.57
N THR A 68 -0.12 -1.18 -15.32
CA THR A 68 -1.30 -1.79 -14.70
C THR A 68 -1.50 -1.35 -13.26
N CYS A 69 -2.76 -1.29 -12.86
CA CYS A 69 -3.19 -1.09 -11.48
C CYS A 69 -4.23 -2.16 -11.11
N ILE A 70 -4.58 -2.22 -9.83
CA ILE A 70 -5.67 -3.06 -9.34
C ILE A 70 -6.98 -2.28 -9.48
N LYS A 71 -8.01 -2.92 -10.03
CA LYS A 71 -9.41 -2.44 -10.02
C LYS A 71 -10.27 -3.39 -9.19
N ILE A 72 -11.03 -2.82 -8.28
CA ILE A 72 -12.00 -3.54 -7.45
C ILE A 72 -13.36 -2.94 -7.69
N THR A 73 -14.36 -3.77 -7.96
CA THR A 73 -15.77 -3.39 -7.99
C THR A 73 -16.50 -4.12 -6.87
N TYR A 74 -17.36 -3.41 -6.15
CA TYR A 74 -18.27 -3.95 -5.15
C TYR A 74 -19.70 -3.57 -5.54
N THR A 75 -20.65 -4.51 -5.58
CA THR A 75 -22.04 -4.22 -6.00
C THR A 75 -22.99 -3.88 -4.85
N ALA A 76 -22.63 -4.18 -3.60
CA ALA A 76 -23.49 -3.98 -2.43
C ALA A 76 -24.84 -4.72 -2.46
N ASP A 77 -24.97 -5.77 -3.28
CA ASP A 77 -26.18 -6.61 -3.33
C ASP A 77 -26.38 -7.46 -2.07
N GLN A 78 -25.37 -7.52 -1.19
CA GLN A 78 -25.31 -8.30 0.04
C GLN A 78 -25.53 -9.78 -0.21
N LYS A 79 -24.83 -10.36 -1.20
CA LYS A 79 -25.07 -11.76 -1.62
C LYS A 79 -24.84 -12.81 -0.53
N GLN A 80 -24.07 -12.50 0.52
CA GLN A 80 -23.88 -13.37 1.68
C GLN A 80 -24.67 -12.90 2.92
N GLY A 81 -25.38 -11.76 2.82
CA GLY A 81 -26.14 -11.16 3.91
C GLY A 81 -25.29 -10.51 5.01
N ALA A 82 -24.01 -10.25 4.74
CA ALA A 82 -23.09 -9.69 5.74
C ALA A 82 -23.24 -8.17 5.91
N GLY A 83 -23.64 -7.45 4.87
CA GLY A 83 -23.72 -5.99 4.85
C GLY A 83 -22.36 -5.30 4.69
N TRP A 84 -21.30 -6.06 4.49
CA TRP A 84 -19.93 -5.59 4.29
C TRP A 84 -19.15 -6.60 3.45
N ALA A 85 -18.11 -6.13 2.77
CA ALA A 85 -17.19 -7.00 2.04
C ALA A 85 -15.76 -6.48 2.16
N GLY A 86 -14.80 -7.36 1.95
CA GLY A 86 -13.40 -7.01 1.99
C GLY A 86 -12.51 -8.09 1.39
N MET A 87 -11.23 -7.79 1.27
CA MET A 87 -10.28 -8.74 0.74
C MET A 87 -8.87 -8.56 1.29
N TYR A 88 -8.25 -9.65 1.74
CA TYR A 88 -6.83 -9.71 2.06
C TYR A 88 -5.97 -10.14 0.88
N TRP A 89 -4.78 -9.53 0.78
CA TRP A 89 -3.63 -10.07 0.11
C TRP A 89 -2.88 -10.96 1.10
N GLN A 90 -2.84 -12.26 0.82
CA GLN A 90 -2.34 -13.28 1.73
C GLN A 90 -1.07 -13.97 1.22
N ASN A 91 -0.29 -14.52 2.14
CA ASN A 91 0.80 -15.43 1.83
C ASN A 91 0.84 -16.64 2.80
N PRO A 92 0.82 -17.89 2.28
CA PRO A 92 0.42 -18.27 0.92
C PRO A 92 -1.02 -17.87 0.57
N PRO A 93 -1.47 -18.02 -0.68
CA PRO A 93 -2.86 -17.76 -1.05
C PRO A 93 -3.86 -18.53 -0.18
N ASN A 94 -4.97 -17.90 0.20
CA ASN A 94 -6.02 -18.44 1.07
C ASN A 94 -5.57 -18.78 2.50
N ASN A 95 -4.43 -18.26 2.98
CA ASN A 95 -3.96 -18.55 4.33
C ASN A 95 -4.69 -17.72 5.39
N TRP A 96 -5.66 -18.34 6.07
CA TRP A 96 -6.36 -17.79 7.24
C TRP A 96 -5.72 -18.20 8.57
N GLY A 97 -4.40 -18.32 8.61
CA GLY A 97 -3.62 -18.65 9.82
C GLY A 97 -3.56 -20.15 10.15
N ALA A 98 -3.98 -21.01 9.22
CA ALA A 98 -3.93 -22.46 9.38
C ALA A 98 -2.67 -23.09 8.78
N GLU A 99 -1.94 -22.36 7.93
CA GLU A 99 -0.75 -22.87 7.24
C GLU A 99 0.47 -21.99 7.52
N PRO A 100 1.68 -22.57 7.53
CA PRO A 100 2.91 -21.79 7.61
C PRO A 100 3.07 -20.91 6.36
N GLY A 101 3.77 -19.79 6.51
CA GLY A 101 3.95 -18.83 5.43
C GLY A 101 4.32 -17.47 5.98
N GLY A 102 3.74 -16.43 5.36
CA GLY A 102 3.97 -15.06 5.76
C GLY A 102 5.42 -14.62 5.60
N PHE A 103 5.69 -13.41 6.07
CA PHE A 103 7.00 -12.78 5.99
C PHE A 103 7.40 -12.11 7.29
N ASP A 104 8.70 -12.10 7.55
CA ASP A 104 9.31 -11.21 8.54
C ASP A 104 9.49 -9.81 7.92
N LEU A 105 8.65 -8.89 8.36
CA LEU A 105 8.65 -7.50 7.95
C LEU A 105 9.26 -6.58 9.01
N THR A 106 9.97 -7.12 10.00
CA THR A 106 10.68 -6.36 11.04
C THR A 106 11.53 -5.25 10.44
N GLY A 107 11.42 -4.05 10.99
CA GLY A 107 12.07 -2.83 10.49
C GLY A 107 11.26 -2.04 9.46
N ALA A 108 10.10 -2.56 9.02
CA ALA A 108 9.15 -1.74 8.27
C ALA A 108 8.51 -0.69 9.19
N THR A 109 8.48 0.56 8.73
CA THR A 109 7.99 1.70 9.51
C THR A 109 6.61 2.16 9.04
N ARG A 110 6.28 1.91 7.77
CA ARG A 110 4.95 2.16 7.20
C ARG A 110 4.66 1.23 6.03
N LEU A 111 3.38 0.95 5.81
CA LEU A 111 2.87 0.48 4.52
C LEU A 111 2.36 1.69 3.74
N VAL A 112 2.75 1.82 2.48
CA VAL A 112 2.34 2.88 1.56
C VAL A 112 1.55 2.27 0.41
N PHE A 113 0.53 2.98 -0.04
CA PHE A 113 -0.27 2.62 -1.21
C PHE A 113 -0.89 3.84 -1.85
N TRP A 114 -1.21 3.73 -3.14
CA TRP A 114 -2.00 4.71 -3.85
C TRP A 114 -3.41 4.20 -4.06
N ALA A 115 -4.39 5.07 -3.86
CA ALA A 115 -5.79 4.74 -4.06
C ALA A 115 -6.55 5.90 -4.71
N ARG A 116 -7.55 5.55 -5.52
CA ARG A 116 -8.56 6.48 -6.03
C ARG A 116 -9.92 5.81 -6.19
N GLY A 117 -10.96 6.62 -6.14
CA GLY A 117 -12.30 6.27 -6.55
C GLY A 117 -12.47 6.30 -8.08
N ALA A 118 -13.51 5.64 -8.57
CA ALA A 118 -13.94 5.80 -9.96
C ALA A 118 -14.67 7.13 -10.18
N LYS A 119 -15.49 7.53 -9.20
CA LYS A 119 -16.31 8.75 -9.23
C LYS A 119 -15.83 9.78 -8.20
N GLY A 120 -15.19 9.34 -7.12
CA GLY A 120 -14.97 10.13 -5.93
C GLY A 120 -16.15 10.00 -4.95
N GLY A 121 -15.85 9.98 -3.66
CA GLY A 121 -16.83 9.81 -2.59
C GLY A 121 -17.02 8.35 -2.13
N GLU A 122 -16.36 7.38 -2.77
CA GLU A 122 -16.32 5.99 -2.33
C GLU A 122 -15.74 5.92 -0.90
N LYS A 123 -16.45 5.25 0.01
CA LYS A 123 -16.11 5.17 1.42
C LYS A 123 -15.55 3.79 1.77
N ILE A 124 -14.26 3.73 2.05
CA ILE A 124 -13.62 2.52 2.55
C ILE A 124 -13.60 2.60 4.07
N ALA A 125 -14.07 1.55 4.73
CA ALA A 125 -14.17 1.54 6.19
C ALA A 125 -12.79 1.39 6.84
N GLU A 126 -11.91 0.58 6.23
CA GLU A 126 -10.58 0.33 6.74
C GLU A 126 -9.63 -0.11 5.61
N PHE A 127 -8.38 0.36 5.68
CA PHE A 127 -7.25 -0.32 5.07
C PHE A 127 -6.32 -0.86 6.18
N LYS A 128 -5.88 -2.11 6.06
CA LYS A 128 -5.25 -2.83 7.17
C LYS A 128 -4.08 -3.70 6.73
N VAL A 129 -3.16 -3.94 7.65
CA VAL A 129 -2.12 -4.98 7.63
C VAL A 129 -2.28 -5.89 8.83
N GLY A 130 -1.98 -7.18 8.63
CA GLY A 130 -1.91 -8.19 9.67
C GLY A 130 -3.26 -8.54 10.27
N GLY A 131 -3.24 -9.17 11.45
CA GLY A 131 -4.44 -9.52 12.21
C GLY A 131 -5.16 -10.79 11.74
N ILE A 132 -4.57 -11.59 10.86
CA ILE A 132 -5.02 -12.97 10.63
C ILE A 132 -4.69 -13.78 11.90
N THR A 133 -5.68 -14.52 12.41
CA THR A 133 -5.56 -15.34 13.62
C THR A 133 -5.48 -16.82 13.26
N GLY A 134 -4.96 -17.67 14.14
CA GLY A 134 -4.88 -19.12 13.92
C GLY A 134 -3.66 -19.72 14.60
N GLU A 135 -3.27 -20.92 14.18
CA GLU A 135 -2.01 -21.56 14.61
C GLU A 135 -0.79 -20.74 14.16
N PHE A 136 -0.84 -20.23 12.93
CA PHE A 136 0.17 -19.37 12.32
C PHE A 136 -0.35 -17.93 12.25
N ALA A 137 -0.74 -17.37 13.41
CA ALA A 137 -1.28 -16.03 13.50
C ALA A 137 -0.26 -14.95 13.08
N ASP A 138 -0.76 -13.82 12.59
CA ASP A 138 0.03 -12.62 12.40
C ASP A 138 0.51 -12.09 13.76
N SER A 139 1.77 -11.65 13.81
CA SER A 139 2.41 -11.15 15.02
C SER A 139 1.87 -9.78 15.49
N GLY A 140 1.12 -9.09 14.62
CA GLY A 140 0.50 -7.81 14.92
C GLY A 140 -0.52 -7.39 13.86
N SER A 141 -1.16 -6.25 14.08
CA SER A 141 -2.04 -5.61 13.11
C SER A 141 -2.00 -4.08 13.23
N ALA A 142 -2.16 -3.38 12.12
CA ALA A 142 -2.33 -1.94 12.06
C ALA A 142 -3.26 -1.55 10.93
N SER A 143 -3.96 -0.43 11.07
CA SER A 143 -4.89 0.07 10.07
C SER A 143 -4.97 1.59 10.06
N ILE A 144 -5.49 2.12 8.96
CA ILE A 144 -6.11 3.45 8.95
C ILE A 144 -7.62 3.26 8.94
N GLY A 145 -8.31 4.09 9.72
CA GLY A 145 -9.77 4.10 9.77
C GLY A 145 -10.39 4.56 8.46
N SER A 146 -11.64 5.03 8.51
CA SER A 146 -12.39 5.30 7.30
C SER A 146 -11.73 6.33 6.38
N VAL A 147 -11.69 6.01 5.09
CA VAL A 147 -11.14 6.84 4.01
C VAL A 147 -12.24 7.10 2.99
N ILE A 148 -12.40 8.37 2.62
CA ILE A 148 -13.19 8.78 1.46
C ILE A 148 -12.23 9.01 0.30
N LEU A 149 -12.37 8.23 -0.78
CA LEU A 149 -11.46 8.30 -1.91
C LEU A 149 -11.90 9.42 -2.88
N PRO A 150 -10.98 10.29 -3.33
CA PRO A 150 -11.24 11.20 -4.43
C PRO A 150 -11.07 10.49 -5.79
N PRO A 151 -11.51 11.11 -6.90
CA PRO A 151 -11.32 10.51 -8.23
C PRO A 151 -9.86 10.59 -8.70
N GLU A 152 -9.02 11.42 -8.09
CA GLU A 152 -7.58 11.50 -8.32
C GLU A 152 -6.79 10.50 -7.47
N TRP A 153 -5.62 10.07 -7.97
CA TRP A 153 -4.69 9.26 -7.21
C TRP A 153 -4.14 10.03 -6.01
N ASN A 154 -4.37 9.49 -4.82
CA ASN A 154 -3.77 9.97 -3.59
C ASN A 154 -2.95 8.86 -2.92
N GLN A 155 -1.84 9.27 -2.30
CA GLN A 155 -1.03 8.39 -1.49
C GLN A 155 -1.61 8.31 -0.07
N TYR A 156 -1.66 7.10 0.46
CA TYR A 156 -2.04 6.79 1.82
C TYR A 156 -0.94 5.96 2.48
N SER A 157 -0.89 6.00 3.81
CA SER A 157 0.05 5.20 4.57
C SER A 157 -0.53 4.70 5.89
N ILE A 158 -0.18 3.47 6.27
CA ILE A 158 -0.45 2.88 7.59
C ILE A 158 0.86 2.96 8.38
N ASP A 159 0.85 3.60 9.55
CA ASP A 159 2.00 3.63 10.46
C ASP A 159 2.20 2.26 11.12
N LEU A 160 3.42 1.74 11.03
CA LEU A 160 3.82 0.44 11.57
C LEU A 160 4.91 0.54 12.63
N GLY A 161 5.39 1.75 12.97
CA GLY A 161 6.63 1.95 13.74
C GLY A 161 6.67 1.32 15.13
N LYS A 162 5.52 0.93 15.70
CA LYS A 162 5.40 0.28 17.01
C LYS A 162 4.86 -1.16 16.94
N MET A 163 4.68 -1.69 15.73
CA MET A 163 4.04 -2.98 15.51
C MET A 163 5.07 -4.12 15.54
N ASN A 164 4.70 -5.25 16.12
CA ASN A 164 5.46 -6.49 15.94
C ASN A 164 5.17 -7.07 14.55
N LEU A 165 6.19 -7.10 13.70
CA LEU A 165 6.12 -7.52 12.30
C LEU A 165 6.93 -8.79 12.01
N SER A 166 7.26 -9.57 13.04
CA SER A 166 8.09 -10.77 12.89
C SER A 166 7.43 -11.87 12.04
N HIS A 167 6.10 -11.86 11.90
CA HIS A 167 5.36 -12.80 11.06
C HIS A 167 4.06 -12.16 10.54
N ILE A 168 3.97 -11.89 9.24
CA ILE A 168 2.80 -11.31 8.57
C ILE A 168 2.41 -12.13 7.35
N SER A 169 1.26 -12.79 7.43
CA SER A 169 0.57 -13.53 6.37
C SER A 169 -0.51 -12.67 5.69
N GLY A 170 -1.20 -11.78 6.42
CA GLY A 170 -2.13 -10.79 5.88
C GLY A 170 -1.43 -9.48 5.48
N GLY A 171 -0.89 -9.41 4.26
CA GLY A 171 0.00 -8.34 3.83
C GLY A 171 -0.66 -7.00 3.50
N PHE A 172 -1.94 -6.98 3.12
CA PHE A 172 -2.71 -5.77 2.87
C PHE A 172 -4.19 -6.14 2.81
N CYS A 173 -5.08 -5.25 3.25
CA CYS A 173 -6.50 -5.50 3.31
C CYS A 173 -7.28 -4.21 3.09
N TRP A 174 -8.45 -4.34 2.49
CA TRP A 174 -9.50 -3.33 2.54
C TRP A 174 -10.81 -3.97 3.01
N ALA A 175 -11.65 -3.17 3.66
CA ALA A 175 -13.03 -3.53 3.96
C ALA A 175 -13.95 -2.31 3.77
N ALA A 176 -15.18 -2.54 3.34
CA ALA A 176 -16.21 -1.52 3.18
C ALA A 176 -17.60 -2.08 3.46
N SER A 177 -18.54 -1.20 3.81
CA SER A 177 -19.93 -1.56 4.11
C SER A 177 -20.86 -1.20 2.94
N ALA A 178 -21.93 -1.97 2.77
CA ALA A 178 -23.04 -1.62 1.89
C ALA A 178 -23.80 -0.38 2.41
N GLN A 179 -23.83 -0.17 3.74
CA GLN A 179 -24.47 0.99 4.34
C GLN A 179 -23.82 2.31 3.89
N ASP A 180 -22.50 2.34 3.82
CA ASP A 180 -21.74 3.53 3.39
C ASP A 180 -21.69 3.69 1.87
N ASN A 181 -21.90 2.59 1.14
CA ASN A 181 -21.86 2.53 -0.32
C ASN A 181 -23.07 1.75 -0.88
N PRO A 182 -24.30 2.30 -0.75
CA PRO A 182 -25.53 1.56 -1.07
C PRO A 182 -25.69 1.20 -2.55
N ASP A 183 -25.04 1.94 -3.45
CA ASP A 183 -25.02 1.67 -4.89
C ASP A 183 -23.77 0.88 -5.33
N GLY A 184 -23.01 0.36 -4.37
CA GLY A 184 -21.69 -0.21 -4.60
C GLY A 184 -20.65 0.84 -4.98
N PHE A 185 -19.48 0.38 -5.43
CA PHE A 185 -18.40 1.26 -5.87
C PHE A 185 -17.45 0.58 -6.85
N THR A 186 -16.57 1.40 -7.42
CA THR A 186 -15.32 0.93 -8.02
C THR A 186 -14.16 1.76 -7.50
N ILE A 187 -13.11 1.11 -7.06
CA ILE A 187 -11.87 1.74 -6.60
C ILE A 187 -10.68 1.17 -7.35
N TYR A 188 -9.60 1.94 -7.36
CA TYR A 188 -8.33 1.55 -7.94
C TYR A 188 -7.25 1.66 -6.90
N LEU A 189 -6.34 0.67 -6.90
CA LEU A 189 -5.18 0.63 -6.02
C LEU A 189 -3.93 0.42 -6.85
N ASP A 190 -2.83 1.02 -6.43
CA ASP A 190 -1.55 0.87 -7.12
C ASP A 190 -0.38 1.08 -6.13
N ASP A 191 0.82 0.68 -6.53
CA ASP A 191 2.08 0.91 -5.80
C ASP A 191 1.96 0.60 -4.28
N ILE A 192 1.63 -0.65 -3.94
CA ILE A 192 1.43 -1.09 -2.55
C ILE A 192 2.73 -1.73 -2.04
N TYR A 193 3.36 -1.12 -1.04
CA TYR A 193 4.63 -1.61 -0.49
C TYR A 193 4.86 -1.22 0.97
N TYR A 194 5.67 -2.02 1.65
CA TYR A 194 6.23 -1.68 2.95
C TYR A 194 7.54 -0.91 2.75
N GLU A 195 7.72 0.17 3.51
CA GLU A 195 8.99 0.86 3.61
C GLU A 195 9.77 0.40 4.83
N LYS A 196 10.97 -0.13 4.60
CA LYS A 196 11.90 -0.51 5.66
C LYS A 196 12.91 0.61 5.89
N ALA A 197 13.07 0.99 7.15
CA ALA A 197 14.22 1.81 7.54
C ALA A 197 15.51 1.06 7.18
N GLN A 198 16.54 1.82 6.81
CA GLN A 198 17.86 1.26 6.48
C GLN A 198 18.55 0.70 7.72
#